data_AF-A0A1K2HV89-F1
#
_entry.id   AF-A0A1K2HV89-F1
#
_cell.length_a   1.000
_cell.length_b   1.000
_cell.length_c   1.000
_cell.angle_alpha   90.00
_cell.angle_beta   90.00
_cell.angle_gamma   90.00
#
_symmetry.space_group_name_H-M   'P 1'
#
loop_
_entity.id
_entity.type
_entity.pdbx_description
1 polymer ?
#
loop_
_entity_poly.entity_id
_entity_poly.type
_entity_poly.pdbx_seq_one_letter_code
_entity_poly.pdbx_strand_id
1 'polypeptide(L)'
;MRPIGVLAALLALCAPATAGQGLMCEGQDLTVHIPLAGIAGIVPLGAEIEAEGRRWSMDGPPGAALLVAGQSYGTGDAIRIDLRDDDGAEVRVRLRLFSVDGGDAVGGVVEIVGTGAWAVACSFG
;
A
#
# COMPACT_ATOMS: atom_id res chain seq x y z
N MET A 1 15.99 28.26 46.88
CA MET A 1 16.68 27.37 45.93
C MET A 1 15.64 26.90 44.91
N ARG A 2 15.73 27.33 43.64
CA ARG A 2 14.73 27.06 42.59
C ARG A 2 15.24 25.92 41.69
N PRO A 3 14.52 24.81 41.50
CA PRO A 3 14.94 23.78 40.57
C PRO A 3 14.58 24.20 39.14
N ILE A 4 15.53 24.80 38.44
CA ILE A 4 15.51 24.97 36.98
C ILE A 4 16.26 23.76 36.43
N GLY A 5 15.57 22.70 36.02
CA GLY A 5 16.28 21.51 35.53
C GLY A 5 15.46 20.35 34.99
N VAL A 6 14.19 20.54 34.61
CA VAL A 6 13.33 19.42 34.17
C VAL A 6 12.53 19.75 32.90
N LEU A 7 13.07 20.56 31.98
CA LEU A 7 12.36 20.90 30.73
C LEU A 7 13.07 20.47 29.43
N ALA A 8 14.31 19.96 29.51
CA ALA A 8 15.08 19.63 28.30
C ALA A 8 14.95 18.16 27.82
N ALA A 9 14.29 17.28 28.59
CA ALA A 9 14.26 15.84 28.29
C ALA A 9 13.06 15.38 27.43
N LEU A 10 12.07 16.24 27.17
CA LEU A 10 10.82 15.87 26.47
C LEU A 10 10.90 15.95 24.93
N LEU A 11 11.95 16.55 24.36
CA LEU A 11 12.10 16.71 22.91
C LEU A 11 12.83 15.54 22.22
N ALA A 12 13.29 14.54 22.97
CA ALA A 12 14.06 13.40 22.43
C ALA A 12 13.20 12.19 22.00
N LEU A 13 11.87 12.26 22.12
CA LEU A 13 10.95 11.16 21.81
C LEU A 13 10.32 11.23 20.41
N CYS A 14 10.65 12.25 19.60
CA CYS A 14 10.29 12.30 18.19
C CYS A 14 11.26 11.48 17.34
N ALA A 15 11.52 10.23 17.72
CA ALA A 15 12.10 9.30 16.77
C ALA A 15 11.10 9.16 15.61
N PRO A 16 11.52 9.24 14.34
CA PRO A 16 10.64 8.89 13.24
C PRO A 16 10.09 7.49 13.54
N ALA A 17 8.76 7.36 13.53
CA ALA A 17 8.13 6.06 13.63
C ALA A 17 8.79 5.19 12.55
N THR A 18 9.40 4.08 12.96
CA THR A 18 9.96 3.11 12.03
C THR A 18 8.83 2.65 11.11
N ALA A 19 8.84 3.20 9.89
CA ALA A 19 7.87 3.02 8.82
C ALA A 19 7.49 1.55 8.67
N GLY A 20 6.21 1.21 8.88
CA GLY A 20 5.70 -0.07 8.41
C GLY A 20 5.84 -0.04 6.89
N GLN A 21 6.56 -0.98 6.28
CA GLN A 21 6.79 -0.92 4.84
C GLN A 21 5.47 -1.16 4.10
N GLY A 22 4.82 -0.11 3.65
CA GLY A 22 3.64 -0.14 2.81
C GLY A 22 3.97 0.30 1.39
N LEU A 23 3.17 -0.16 0.44
CA LEU A 23 3.10 0.38 -0.90
C LEU A 23 1.90 1.32 -0.97
N MET A 24 2.17 2.59 -1.25
CA MET A 24 1.17 3.63 -1.39
C MET A 24 1.15 4.06 -2.85
N CYS A 25 0.00 3.99 -3.51
CA CYS A 25 -0.14 4.43 -4.90
C CYS A 25 -1.29 5.42 -5.04
N GLU A 26 -1.09 6.41 -5.91
CA GLU A 26 -2.08 7.44 -6.23
C GLU A 26 -2.23 7.55 -7.74
N GLY A 27 -3.48 7.70 -8.19
CA GLY A 27 -3.87 8.02 -9.55
C GLY A 27 -5.01 9.02 -9.56
N GLN A 28 -5.50 9.40 -10.75
CA GLN A 28 -6.70 10.24 -10.82
C GLN A 28 -7.90 9.50 -10.22
N ASP A 29 -8.43 10.04 -9.11
CA ASP A 29 -9.56 9.46 -8.37
C ASP A 29 -9.34 8.01 -7.90
N LEU A 30 -8.07 7.61 -7.70
CA LEU A 30 -7.66 6.31 -7.16
C LEU A 30 -6.64 6.49 -6.05
N THR A 31 -6.88 5.86 -4.91
CA THR A 31 -5.88 5.67 -3.85
C THR A 31 -5.74 4.18 -3.54
N VAL A 32 -4.50 3.74 -3.30
CA VAL A 32 -4.17 2.38 -2.92
C VAL A 32 -3.16 2.40 -1.80
N HIS A 33 -3.43 1.67 -0.73
CA HIS A 33 -2.51 1.45 0.37
C HIS A 33 -2.43 -0.04 0.66
N ILE A 34 -1.23 -0.60 0.57
CA ILE A 34 -0.97 -2.03 0.79
C ILE A 34 0.16 -2.15 1.80
N PRO A 35 -0.13 -2.41 3.08
CA PRO A 35 0.88 -2.84 4.03
C PRO A 35 1.59 -4.09 3.51
N LEU A 36 2.92 -4.08 3.46
CA LEU A 36 3.74 -5.20 2.98
C LEU A 36 4.53 -5.84 4.12
N ALA A 37 4.78 -7.14 3.99
CA ALA A 37 5.68 -7.85 4.89
C ALA A 37 7.14 -7.56 4.51
N GLY A 38 7.70 -6.44 4.99
CA GLY A 38 9.01 -5.90 4.57
C GLY A 38 10.21 -6.87 4.64
N ILE A 39 10.18 -7.91 5.49
CA ILE A 39 11.24 -8.94 5.56
C ILE A 39 11.04 -10.11 4.58
N ALA A 40 9.83 -10.28 4.05
CA ALA A 40 9.42 -11.41 3.20
C ALA A 40 9.22 -11.00 1.73
N GLY A 41 9.58 -9.76 1.38
CA GLY A 41 9.43 -9.20 0.02
C GLY A 41 8.08 -8.54 -0.20
N ILE A 42 7.61 -8.53 -1.46
CA ILE A 42 6.32 -7.95 -1.81
C ILE A 42 5.21 -8.94 -1.47
N VAL A 43 4.82 -9.00 -0.19
CA VAL A 43 3.71 -9.81 0.29
C VAL A 43 2.68 -8.89 0.96
N PRO A 44 1.47 -8.73 0.40
CA PRO A 44 0.40 -7.96 1.01
C PRO A 44 -0.02 -8.53 2.36
N LEU A 45 0.03 -7.72 3.40
CA LEU A 45 -0.54 -8.01 4.73
C LEU A 45 -1.97 -7.49 4.84
N GLY A 46 -2.32 -6.51 4.01
CA GLY A 46 -3.64 -5.93 3.88
C GLY A 46 -3.73 -5.15 2.57
N ALA A 47 -4.90 -4.59 2.30
CA ALA A 47 -5.08 -3.64 1.21
C ALA A 47 -6.27 -2.75 1.54
N GLU A 48 -6.14 -1.48 1.19
CA GLU A 48 -7.23 -0.50 1.13
C GLU A 48 -7.14 0.20 -0.22
N ILE A 49 -8.23 0.14 -0.98
CA ILE A 49 -8.31 0.70 -2.32
C ILE A 49 -9.60 1.49 -2.42
N GLU A 50 -9.50 2.74 -2.86
CA GLU A 50 -10.67 3.57 -3.16
C GLU A 50 -10.57 4.12 -4.58
N ALA A 51 -11.63 3.93 -5.36
CA ALA A 51 -11.75 4.45 -6.71
C ALA A 51 -13.18 4.88 -6.98
N GLU A 52 -13.38 6.09 -7.49
CA GLU A 52 -14.72 6.61 -7.86
C GLU A 52 -15.77 6.48 -6.73
N GLY A 53 -15.34 6.64 -5.46
CA GLY A 53 -16.21 6.51 -4.28
C GLY A 53 -16.58 5.07 -3.90
N ARG A 54 -16.00 4.06 -4.57
CA ARG A 54 -16.12 2.64 -4.23
C ARG A 54 -14.87 2.20 -3.49
N ARG A 55 -15.03 1.30 -2.51
CA ARG A 55 -13.94 0.79 -1.69
C ARG A 55 -13.78 -0.72 -1.81
N TRP A 56 -12.54 -1.17 -1.81
CA TRP A 56 -12.15 -2.57 -1.68
C TRP A 56 -11.11 -2.68 -0.57
N SER A 57 -11.17 -3.75 0.21
CA SER A 57 -10.25 -3.92 1.33
C SER A 57 -10.11 -5.37 1.76
N MET A 58 -8.95 -5.73 2.29
CA MET A 58 -8.72 -7.05 2.90
C MET A 58 -9.23 -7.15 4.36
N ASP A 59 -9.43 -6.02 5.04
CA ASP A 59 -9.91 -5.99 6.43
C ASP A 59 -11.45 -5.87 6.52
N GLY A 60 -12.11 -5.66 5.38
CA GLY A 60 -13.57 -5.66 5.26
C GLY A 60 -14.33 -4.60 6.09
N PRO A 61 -13.92 -3.32 6.13
CA PRO A 61 -14.70 -2.29 6.79
C PRO A 61 -16.09 -2.13 6.12
N PRO A 62 -17.11 -1.63 6.84
CA PRO A 62 -18.45 -1.46 6.29
C PRO A 62 -18.46 -0.69 4.96
N GLY A 63 -19.11 -1.25 3.94
CA GLY A 63 -19.24 -0.65 2.60
C GLY A 63 -18.03 -0.86 1.68
N ALA A 64 -17.01 -1.63 2.08
CA ALA A 64 -15.94 -2.07 1.19
C ALA A 64 -16.22 -3.50 0.68
N ALA A 65 -15.88 -3.78 -0.58
CA ALA A 65 -15.82 -5.14 -1.09
C ALA A 65 -14.61 -5.86 -0.50
N LEU A 66 -14.85 -7.05 0.07
CA LEU A 66 -13.80 -7.84 0.69
C LEU A 66 -12.86 -8.44 -0.37
N LEU A 67 -11.57 -8.40 -0.10
CA LEU A 67 -10.52 -8.97 -0.93
C LEU A 67 -9.66 -9.94 -0.12
N VAL A 68 -8.97 -10.85 -0.80
CA VAL A 68 -7.87 -11.63 -0.22
C VAL A 68 -6.61 -11.49 -1.06
N ALA A 69 -5.45 -11.73 -0.43
CA ALA A 69 -4.19 -11.78 -1.13
C ALA A 69 -4.21 -12.91 -2.16
N GLY A 70 -3.88 -12.59 -3.41
CA GLY A 70 -3.64 -13.57 -4.46
C GLY A 70 -2.13 -13.82 -4.63
N GLN A 71 -1.64 -13.57 -5.83
CA GLN A 71 -0.22 -13.68 -6.13
C GLN A 71 0.47 -12.33 -5.98
N SER A 72 1.67 -12.34 -5.43
CA SER A 72 2.51 -11.15 -5.37
C SER A 72 3.97 -11.49 -5.63
N TYR A 73 4.65 -10.62 -6.37
CA TYR A 73 6.03 -10.82 -6.79
C TYR A 73 6.69 -9.49 -7.15
N GLY A 74 7.96 -9.34 -6.77
CA GLY A 74 8.79 -8.19 -7.13
C GLY A 74 10.13 -8.65 -7.72
N THR A 75 10.57 -7.97 -8.79
CA THR A 75 11.93 -7.96 -9.33
C THR A 75 12.60 -6.62 -9.04
N GLY A 76 13.85 -6.45 -9.47
CA GLY A 76 14.53 -5.15 -9.37
C GLY A 76 13.85 -4.03 -10.18
N ASP A 77 13.04 -4.37 -11.18
CA ASP A 77 12.44 -3.44 -12.14
C ASP A 77 10.90 -3.49 -12.20
N ALA A 78 10.26 -4.46 -11.54
CA ALA A 78 8.81 -4.64 -11.62
C ALA A 78 8.19 -5.17 -10.32
N ILE A 79 6.97 -4.72 -10.03
CA ILE A 79 6.16 -5.21 -8.92
C ILE A 79 4.79 -5.63 -9.47
N ARG A 80 4.37 -6.83 -9.11
CA ARG A 80 3.06 -7.39 -9.49
C ARG A 80 2.35 -7.86 -8.23
N ILE A 81 1.14 -7.36 -7.99
CA ILE A 81 0.29 -7.79 -6.90
C ILE A 81 -1.11 -8.04 -7.47
N ASP A 82 -1.66 -9.20 -7.18
CA ASP A 82 -3.03 -9.58 -7.50
C ASP A 82 -3.79 -9.76 -6.20
N LEU A 83 -4.94 -9.08 -6.09
CA LEU A 83 -5.91 -9.30 -5.03
C LEU A 83 -7.14 -9.97 -5.63
N ARG A 84 -7.68 -10.94 -4.90
CA ARG A 84 -8.82 -11.75 -5.32
C ARG A 84 -10.06 -11.36 -4.53
N ASP A 85 -11.22 -11.84 -4.98
CA ASP A 85 -12.43 -11.84 -4.17
C ASP A 85 -12.28 -12.68 -2.89
N ASP A 86 -13.29 -12.60 -2.02
CA ASP A 86 -13.29 -13.19 -0.68
C ASP A 86 -13.19 -14.72 -0.68
N ASP A 87 -13.70 -15.38 -1.72
CA ASP A 87 -13.56 -16.83 -1.92
C ASP A 87 -12.25 -17.23 -2.63
N GLY A 88 -11.49 -16.24 -3.13
CA GLY A 88 -10.22 -16.45 -3.81
C GLY A 88 -10.34 -17.03 -5.22
N ALA A 89 -11.53 -17.02 -5.83
CA ALA A 89 -11.76 -17.61 -7.14
C ALA A 89 -11.25 -16.71 -8.28
N GLU A 90 -11.52 -15.41 -8.23
CA GLU A 90 -11.23 -14.48 -9.31
C GLU A 90 -10.30 -13.34 -8.86
N VAL A 91 -9.39 -12.94 -9.75
CA VAL A 91 -8.58 -11.73 -9.53
C VAL A 91 -9.45 -10.50 -9.76
N ARG A 92 -9.60 -9.67 -8.71
CA ARG A 92 -10.40 -8.44 -8.72
C ARG A 92 -9.55 -7.19 -8.89
N VAL A 93 -8.32 -7.20 -8.40
CA VAL A 93 -7.40 -6.08 -8.53
C VAL A 93 -6.05 -6.56 -9.01
N ARG A 94 -5.47 -5.87 -9.99
CA ARG A 94 -4.11 -6.13 -10.48
C ARG A 94 -3.29 -4.85 -10.39
N LEU A 95 -2.21 -4.90 -9.63
CA LEU A 95 -1.17 -3.89 -9.66
C LEU A 95 -0.06 -4.39 -10.56
N ARG A 96 0.32 -3.56 -11.54
CA ARG A 96 1.39 -3.81 -12.50
C ARG A 96 2.28 -2.58 -12.53
N LEU A 97 3.29 -2.60 -11.68
CA LEU A 97 4.18 -1.48 -11.43
C LEU A 97 5.57 -1.77 -11.97
N PHE A 98 6.27 -0.71 -12.32
CA PHE A 98 7.62 -0.69 -12.83
C PHE A 98 8.43 0.29 -12.00
N SER A 99 9.69 -0.05 -11.75
CA SER A 99 10.65 0.79 -11.04
C SER A 99 11.75 1.20 -12.01
N VAL A 100 12.19 2.46 -11.92
CA VAL A 100 13.37 2.95 -12.63
C VAL A 100 14.45 3.19 -11.58
N ASP A 101 15.63 2.61 -11.79
CA ASP A 101 16.84 2.82 -10.96
C ASP A 101 16.69 2.52 -9.47
N GLY A 102 16.42 1.26 -9.11
CA GLY A 102 16.73 0.76 -7.77
C GLY A 102 15.77 1.16 -6.64
N GLY A 103 14.63 1.79 -6.93
CA GLY A 103 13.48 1.81 -6.01
C GLY A 103 12.89 3.18 -5.66
N ASP A 104 13.48 4.28 -6.12
CA ASP A 104 13.04 5.62 -5.70
C ASP A 104 11.77 6.12 -6.42
N ALA A 105 11.53 5.64 -7.64
CA ALA A 105 10.35 5.98 -8.42
C ALA A 105 9.66 4.71 -8.93
N VAL A 106 8.45 4.45 -8.41
CA VAL A 106 7.61 3.34 -8.82
C VAL A 106 6.34 3.89 -9.47
N GLY A 107 5.97 3.36 -10.63
CA GLY A 107 4.73 3.76 -11.32
C GLY A 107 4.20 2.65 -12.20
N GLY A 108 2.95 2.75 -12.63
CA GLY A 108 2.37 1.73 -13.48
C GLY A 108 0.86 1.83 -13.59
N VAL A 109 0.21 0.66 -13.63
CA VAL A 109 -1.25 0.58 -13.76
C VAL A 109 -1.83 -0.25 -12.62
N VAL A 110 -2.92 0.26 -12.06
CA VAL A 110 -3.85 -0.51 -11.22
C VAL A 110 -5.10 -0.77 -12.03
N GLU A 111 -5.45 -2.04 -12.21
CA GLU A 111 -6.71 -2.47 -12.82
C GLU A 111 -7.63 -2.98 -11.70
N ILE A 112 -8.86 -2.47 -11.66
CA ILE A 112 -9.95 -3.04 -10.87
C ILE A 112 -10.93 -3.67 -11.86
N VAL A 113 -10.97 -4.99 -11.89
CA VAL A 113 -11.71 -5.76 -12.89
C VAL A 113 -13.20 -5.38 -12.85
N GLY A 114 -13.74 -5.05 -14.03
CA GLY A 114 -15.14 -4.61 -14.17
C GLY A 114 -15.42 -3.19 -13.69
N THR A 115 -14.40 -2.42 -13.28
CA THR A 115 -14.55 -1.01 -12.89
C THR A 115 -13.72 -0.09 -13.77
N GLY A 116 -12.40 -0.32 -13.87
CA GLY A 116 -11.52 0.57 -14.62
C GLY A 116 -10.04 0.23 -14.48
N ALA A 117 -9.20 1.07 -15.08
CA ALA A 117 -7.75 1.00 -14.94
C ALA A 117 -7.17 2.42 -14.85
N TRP A 118 -6.22 2.60 -13.93
CA TRP A 118 -5.63 3.90 -13.62
C TRP A 118 -4.12 3.84 -13.74
N ALA A 119 -3.55 4.86 -14.39
CA ALA A 119 -2.13 5.13 -14.26
C ALA A 119 -1.86 5.63 -12.84
N VAL A 120 -0.83 5.09 -12.20
CA VAL A 120 -0.47 5.42 -10.82
C VAL A 120 1.01 5.76 -10.67
N ALA A 121 1.29 6.63 -9.72
CA ALA A 121 2.60 6.79 -9.11
C ALA A 121 2.56 6.18 -7.70
N CYS A 122 3.64 5.52 -7.29
CA CYS A 122 3.72 4.81 -6.03
C CYS A 122 5.01 5.13 -5.28
N SER A 123 4.94 4.99 -3.96
CA SER A 123 6.06 5.11 -3.04
C SER A 123 5.99 4.02 -1.97
N PHE A 124 7.16 3.67 -1.42
CA PHE A 124 7.25 2.88 -0.22
C PHE A 124 7.31 3.80 1.01
N GLY A 125 6.55 3.50 2.06
CA GLY A 125 6.48 4.31 3.28
C GLY A 125 5.76 3.61 4.41
#